data_AF-A0A845A653-F1
#
_entry.id   AF-A0A845A653-F1
#
_cell.length_a   1.000
_cell.length_b   1.000
_cell.length_c   1.000
_cell.angle_alpha   90.00
_cell.angle_beta   90.00
_cell.angle_gamma   90.00
#
_symmetry.space_group_name_H-M   'P 1'
#
loop_
_entity.id
_entity.type
_entity.pdbx_description
1 polymer ?
#
loop_
_entity_poly.entity_id
_entity_poly.type
_entity_poly.pdbx_seq_one_letter_code
_entity_poly.pdbx_strand_id
1 'polypeptide(L)' 'MRTHAQIVREAGKPADVATRRNVSVHTVRSWIRRNSVPQEHWLAFRDDGWASLDELAVGAAAQSAEAEAVA' A
#
# COMPACT_ATOMS: atom_id res chain seq x y z
N MET A 1 8.26 -1.81 -11.70
CA MET A 1 6.88 -1.67 -11.17
C MET A 1 6.96 -1.18 -9.73
N ARG A 2 5.98 -0.39 -9.28
CA ARG A 2 6.00 0.21 -7.94
C ARG A 2 5.51 -0.78 -6.90
N THR A 3 6.12 -0.74 -5.72
CA THR A 3 5.67 -1.52 -4.56
C THR A 3 4.63 -0.75 -3.74
N HIS A 4 3.86 -1.43 -2.89
CA HIS A 4 2.93 -0.77 -1.95
C HIS A 4 3.64 0.27 -1.08
N ALA A 5 4.85 -0.03 -0.61
CA ALA A 5 5.65 0.91 0.17
C ALA A 5 6.01 2.18 -0.63
N GLN A 6 6.29 2.04 -1.94
CA GLN A 6 6.55 3.20 -2.80
C GLN A 6 5.29 4.02 -3.03
N ILE A 7 4.17 3.38 -3.35
CA ILE A 7 2.87 4.05 -3.54
C ILE A 7 2.49 4.87 -2.30
N VAL A 8 2.63 4.27 -1.11
CA VAL A 8 2.30 4.97 0.15
C VAL A 8 3.25 6.14 0.42
N ARG A 9 4.54 6.03 0.07
CA ARG A 9 5.52 7.12 0.23
C ARG A 9 5.30 8.25 -0.77
N GLU A 10 4.90 7.94 -1.99
CA GLU A 10 4.56 8.92 -3.03
C GLU A 10 3.25 9.65 -2.71
N ALA A 11 2.29 8.96 -2.08
CA ALA A 11 1.02 9.55 -1.66
C ALA A 11 1.13 10.67 -0.61
N GLY A 12 2.29 10.79 0.05
CA GLY A 12 2.61 11.85 1.00
C GLY A 12 3.24 11.35 2.28
N LYS A 13 3.24 12.19 3.33
CA LYS A 13 3.75 11.78 4.63
C LYS A 13 2.80 10.75 5.26
N PRO A 14 3.31 9.79 6.05
CA PRO A 14 2.47 8.79 6.71
C PRO A 14 1.34 9.38 7.57
N ALA A 15 1.55 10.58 8.13
CA ALA A 15 0.52 11.31 8.88
C ALA A 15 -0.65 11.77 7.98
N ASP A 16 -0.35 12.30 6.80
CA ASP A 16 -1.35 12.79 5.85
C ASP A 16 -2.18 11.63 5.29
N VAL A 17 -1.50 10.53 4.94
CA VAL A 17 -2.16 9.29 4.49
C VAL A 17 -3.05 8.72 5.59
N ALA A 18 -2.57 8.72 6.85
CA ALA A 18 -3.34 8.26 7.99
C ALA A 18 -4.64 9.06 8.17
N THR A 19 -4.56 10.39 8.10
CA THR A 19 -5.74 11.27 8.15
C THR A 19 -6.70 11.01 7.00
N ARG A 20 -6.22 10.93 5.75
CA ARG A 20 -7.06 10.69 4.56
C ARG A 20 -7.75 9.33 4.57
N ARG A 21 -7.11 8.32 5.17
CA ARG A 21 -7.62 6.94 5.24
C ARG A 21 -8.33 6.63 6.55
N ASN A 22 -8.42 7.60 7.46
CA ASN A 22 -9.00 7.42 8.79
C ASN A 22 -8.39 6.22 9.55
N VAL A 23 -7.06 6.08 9.46
CA VAL A 23 -6.30 5.05 10.17
C VAL A 23 -5.21 5.70 11.03
N SER A 24 -4.54 4.92 11.87
CA SER A 24 -3.41 5.42 12.64
C SER A 24 -2.14 5.56 11.79
N VAL A 25 -1.25 6.49 12.14
CA VAL A 25 0.08 6.61 11.51
C VAL A 25 0.89 5.32 11.66
N HIS A 26 0.71 4.59 12.76
CA HIS A 26 1.33 3.29 12.98
C HIS A 26 0.83 2.24 11.97
N THR A 27 -0.45 2.28 11.61
CA THR A 27 -1.04 1.43 10.58
C THR A 27 -0.37 1.69 9.23
N VAL A 28 -0.26 2.96 8.82
CA VAL A 28 0.41 3.33 7.56
C VAL A 28 1.88 2.93 7.56
N ARG A 29 2.60 3.15 8.67
CA ARG A 29 3.99 2.67 8.82
C ARG A 29 4.11 1.16 8.72
N SER A 30 3.14 0.42 9.25
CA SER A 30 3.07 -1.04 9.15
C SER A 30 2.86 -1.49 7.70
N TRP A 31 2.04 -0.76 6.92
CA TRP A 31 1.89 -1.03 5.48
C TRP A 31 3.18 -0.84 4.71
N ILE A 32 3.89 0.26 4.97
CA ILE A 32 5.20 0.53 4.36
C ILE A 32 6.20 -0.56 4.74
N ARG A 33 6.27 -0.93 6.03
CA ARG A 33 7.23 -1.93 6.52
C ARG A 33 6.97 -3.31 5.95
N ARG A 34 5.69 -3.71 5.88
CA ARG A 34 5.28 -5.01 5.35
C ARG A 34 5.11 -5.02 3.84
N ASN A 35 5.35 -3.88 3.18
CA ASN A 35 5.05 -3.68 1.77
C ASN A 35 3.64 -4.21 1.40
N SER A 36 2.65 -3.91 2.24
CA SER A 36 1.30 -4.48 2.18
C SER A 36 0.26 -3.42 2.51
N VAL A 37 -0.57 -3.05 1.54
CA VAL A 37 -1.77 -2.22 1.76
C VAL A 37 -2.99 -3.14 1.71
N PRO A 38 -3.87 -3.12 2.72
CA PRO A 38 -5.13 -3.87 2.69
C PRO A 38 -6.02 -3.46 1.52
N GLN A 39 -6.72 -4.44 0.93
CA GLN A 39 -7.52 -4.25 -0.28
C GLN A 39 -8.62 -3.19 -0.13
N GLU A 40 -9.17 -3.04 1.08
CA GLU A 40 -10.17 -2.02 1.41
C GLU A 40 -9.70 -0.58 1.14
N HIS A 41 -8.39 -0.33 1.15
CA HIS A 41 -7.82 1.00 0.89
C HIS A 41 -7.41 1.21 -0.57
N TRP A 42 -7.44 0.18 -1.41
CA TRP A 42 -6.94 0.27 -2.78
C TRP A 42 -7.74 1.22 -3.65
N LEU A 43 -9.07 1.16 -3.54
CA LEU A 43 -9.96 2.08 -4.25
C LEU A 43 -9.66 3.52 -3.87
N ALA A 44 -9.40 3.78 -2.60
CA ALA A 44 -9.08 5.12 -2.13
C ALA A 44 -7.74 5.64 -2.71
N PHE A 45 -6.72 4.78 -2.84
CA PHE A 45 -5.46 5.15 -3.52
C PHE A 45 -5.64 5.39 -5.03
N ARG A 46 -6.55 4.66 -5.67
CA ARG A 46 -6.94 4.88 -7.07
C ARG A 46 -7.68 6.20 -7.26
N ASP A 47 -8.68 6.45 -6.43
CA ASP A 47 -9.55 7.62 -6.57
C ASP A 47 -8.78 8.92 -6.29
N ASP A 48 -7.75 8.86 -5.45
CA ASP A 48 -6.81 9.97 -5.23
C ASP A 48 -5.74 10.11 -6.34
N GLY A 49 -5.68 9.19 -7.31
CA GLY A 49 -4.76 9.22 -8.44
C GLY A 49 -3.32 8.79 -8.16
N TRP A 50 -3.05 8.16 -7.01
CA TRP A 50 -1.68 7.76 -6.63
C TRP A 50 -1.21 6.47 -7.31
N ALA A 51 -2.13 5.54 -7.53
CA ALA A 51 -1.86 4.24 -8.16
C ALA A 51 -3.09 3.70 -8.86
N SER A 52 -2.89 2.92 -9.92
CA SER A 52 -3.96 2.11 -10.51
C SER A 52 -4.23 0.84 -9.67
N LEU A 53 -5.40 0.23 -9.85
CA LEU A 53 -5.69 -1.07 -9.21
C LEU A 53 -4.76 -2.17 -9.71
N ASP A 54 -4.31 -2.08 -10.96
CA ASP A 54 -3.35 -3.03 -11.54
C ASP A 54 -2.00 -2.95 -10.81
N GLU A 55 -1.49 -1.74 -10.57
CA GLU A 55 -0.26 -1.54 -9.81
C GLU A 55 -0.37 -2.05 -8.36
N LEU A 56 -1.52 -1.85 -7.72
CA LEU A 56 -1.79 -2.36 -6.37
C LEU A 56 -1.90 -3.89 -6.36
N ALA A 57 -2.51 -4.48 -7.39
CA ALA A 57 -2.63 -5.93 -7.53
C ALA A 57 -1.26 -6.59 -7.76
N VAL A 58 -0.41 -6.01 -8.61
CA VAL A 58 0.94 -6.53 -8.84
C VAL A 58 1.80 -6.43 -7.58
N GLY A 59 1.69 -5.32 -6.83
CA GLY A 59 2.38 -5.18 -5.54
C GLY A 59 1.96 -6.25 -4.51
N ALA A 60 0.69 -6.68 -4.54
CA ALA A 60 0.20 -7.76 -3.68
C ALA A 60 0.66 -9.14 -4.15
N ALA A 61 0.63 -9.40 -5.47
CA ALA A 61 1.06 -10.66 -6.06
C ALA A 61 2.55 -10.94 -5.80
N ALA A 62 3.40 -9.89 -5.84
CA ALA A 62 4.82 -10.00 -5.49
C ALA A 62 5.02 -10.46 -4.03
N GLN A 63 4.15 -10.06 -3.10
CA GLN A 63 4.23 -10.48 -1.72
C GLN A 63 3.76 -11.92 -1.51
N SER A 64 2.69 -12.34 -2.21
CA SER A 64 2.24 -13.73 -2.17
C SER A 64 3.30 -14.69 -2.73
N ALA A 65 4.00 -14.30 -3.80
CA ALA A 65 5.08 -15.09 -4.37
C ALA A 65 6.30 -15.22 -3.43
N GLU A 66 6.67 -14.15 -2.71
CA GLU A 66 7.73 -14.22 -1.68
C GLU A 66 7.32 -15.08 -0.47
N ALA A 67 6.05 -15.07 -0.08
CA ALA A 67 5.55 -15.89 1.03
C ALA A 67 5.59 -17.39 0.71
N GLU A 68 5.36 -17.77 -0.55
CA GLU A 68 5.38 -19.17 -1.01
C GLU A 68 6.80 -19.71 -1.20
N ALA A 69 7.79 -18.85 -1.49
CA ALA A 69 9.19 -19.25 -1.65
C ALA A 69 9.93 -19.55 -0.32
N VAL A 70 9.31 -19.26 0.83
CA VAL A 70 9.88 -19.44 2.18
C VAL A 70 9.11 -20.50 3.00
N ALA A 71 8.12 -21.16 2.41
CA ALA A 71 7.35 -22.25 3.00
C ALA A 71 7.88 -23.62 2.56
#